data_AF-K2EWG9-F1
#
_entry.id   AF-K2EWG9-F1
#
_cell.length_a   1.000
_cell.length_b   1.000
_cell.length_c   1.000
_cell.angle_alpha   90.00
_cell.angle_beta   90.00
_cell.angle_gamma   90.00
#
_symmetry.space_group_name_H-M   'P 1'
#
loop_
_entity.id
_entity.type
_entity.pdbx_description
1 polymer ?
#
loop_
_entity_poly.entity_id
_entity_poly.type
_entity_poly.pdbx_seq_one_letter_code
_entity_poly.pdbx_strand_id
1 'polypeptide(L)'
;MRQLRNVFLVLDALGLIGFTIIGCQIALEMGHGFVVSAVAGVLTGVSGGILRDILCNDVPLVFRRELYASIAFVSVIFYWLCSHYGLSQDLTILSTLIFGFSLRLIAIYFGLEMPKFIYKDDDEHSASSKDES
;
A
#
# COMPACT_ATOMS: atom_id res chain seq x y z
N MET A 1 -9.47 18.03 -15.31
CA MET A 1 -9.71 16.78 -14.55
C MET A 1 -8.47 15.89 -14.39
N ARG A 2 -7.67 15.60 -15.44
CA ARG A 2 -6.49 14.70 -15.32
C ARG A 2 -5.37 15.20 -14.39
N GLN A 3 -5.11 16.51 -14.36
CA GLN A 3 -4.03 17.09 -13.53
C GLN A 3 -4.30 16.96 -12.02
N LEU A 4 -5.54 17.17 -11.57
CA LEU A 4 -5.92 17.05 -10.15
C LEU A 4 -5.73 15.63 -9.61
N ARG A 5 -6.04 14.62 -10.44
CA ARG A 5 -5.84 13.21 -10.07
C ARG A 5 -4.36 12.89 -9.87
N ASN A 6 -3.47 13.38 -10.73
CA ASN A 6 -2.04 13.14 -10.58
C ASN A 6 -1.49 13.82 -9.33
N VAL A 7 -1.91 15.06 -9.04
CA VAL A 7 -1.53 15.76 -7.80
C VAL A 7 -2.01 14.99 -6.58
N PHE A 8 -3.25 14.51 -6.58
CA PHE A 8 -3.81 13.72 -5.50
C PHE A 8 -3.00 12.43 -5.25
N LEU A 9 -2.64 11.70 -6.31
CA LEU A 9 -1.83 10.48 -6.20
C LEU A 9 -0.41 10.74 -5.68
N VAL A 10 0.18 11.88 -6.02
CA VAL A 10 1.50 12.29 -5.50
C VAL A 10 1.42 12.65 -4.03
N LEU A 11 0.40 13.42 -3.63
CA LEU A 11 0.17 13.77 -2.22
C LEU A 11 -0.17 12.53 -1.40
N ASP A 12 -0.94 11.60 -1.97
CA ASP A 12 -1.22 10.30 -1.39
C ASP A 12 0.06 9.50 -1.14
N ALA A 13 0.94 9.42 -2.14
CA ALA A 13 2.21 8.71 -2.02
C ALA A 13 3.06 9.27 -0.87
N LEU A 14 3.16 10.60 -0.77
CA LEU A 14 3.88 11.25 0.32
C LEU A 14 3.24 10.97 1.69
N GLY A 15 1.92 11.11 1.79
CA GLY A 15 1.18 10.85 3.02
C GLY A 15 1.31 9.40 3.47
N LEU A 16 1.15 8.44 2.56
CA LEU A 16 1.28 7.02 2.83
C LEU A 16 2.62 6.69 3.46
N ILE A 17 3.73 7.07 2.82
CA ILE A 17 5.06 6.72 3.29
C ILE A 17 5.41 7.49 4.57
N GLY A 18 5.09 8.79 4.62
CA GLY A 18 5.34 9.62 5.80
C GLY A 18 4.63 9.09 7.06
N PHE A 19 3.32 8.82 6.97
CA PHE A 19 2.55 8.27 8.08
C PHE A 19 2.95 6.84 8.44
N THR A 20 3.39 6.05 7.46
CA THR A 20 3.94 4.71 7.71
C THR A 20 5.20 4.77 8.56
N ILE A 21 6.13 5.67 8.24
CA ILE A 21 7.37 5.87 8.99
C ILE A 21 7.04 6.35 10.41
N ILE A 22 6.16 7.34 10.55
CA ILE A 22 5.76 7.89 11.87
C ILE A 22 5.15 6.79 12.76
N GLY A 23 4.21 5.99 12.23
CA GLY A 23 3.58 4.92 12.99
C GLY A 23 4.58 3.83 13.41
N CYS A 24 5.53 3.48 12.52
CA CYS A 24 6.59 2.54 12.85
C CYS A 24 7.51 3.08 13.95
N GLN A 25 7.91 4.34 13.85
CA GLN A 25 8.79 5.00 14.81
C GLN A 25 8.14 5.07 16.19
N ILE A 26 6.88 5.50 16.30
CA ILE A 26 6.16 5.58 17.57
C ILE A 26 6.09 4.20 18.23
N ALA A 27 5.78 3.15 17.46
CA ALA A 27 5.72 1.79 17.99
C ALA A 27 7.09 1.28 18.49
N LEU A 28 8.19 1.61 17.79
CA LEU A 28 9.55 1.30 18.24
C LEU A 28 9.92 2.08 19.51
N GLU A 29 9.56 3.36 19.60
CA GLU A 29 9.78 4.21 20.79
C GLU A 29 9.00 3.70 22.01
N MET A 30 7.83 3.08 21.79
CA MET A 30 7.07 2.37 22.82
C MET A 30 7.70 1.04 23.26
N GLY A 31 8.84 0.65 22.68
CA GLY A 31 9.55 -0.59 23.01
C GLY A 31 8.96 -1.85 22.38
N HIS A 32 8.09 -1.72 21.37
CA HIS A 32 7.58 -2.88 20.64
C HIS A 32 8.61 -3.44 19.64
N GLY A 33 8.52 -4.74 19.38
CA GLY A 33 9.37 -5.41 18.41
C GLY A 33 9.03 -5.04 16.96
N PHE A 34 9.96 -5.34 16.04
CA PHE A 34 9.87 -4.98 14.63
C PHE A 34 8.53 -5.33 13.96
N VAL A 35 8.00 -6.53 14.19
CA VAL A 35 6.76 -6.98 13.56
C VAL A 35 5.57 -6.10 13.94
N VAL A 36 5.47 -5.74 15.22
CA VAL A 36 4.38 -4.89 15.73
C VAL A 36 4.53 -3.49 15.16
N SER A 37 5.74 -2.94 15.16
CA SER A 37 6.01 -1.62 14.60
C SER A 37 5.75 -1.55 13.09
N ALA A 38 6.06 -2.63 12.37
CA ALA A 38 5.79 -2.72 10.95
C ALA A 38 4.30 -2.70 10.63
N VAL A 39 3.52 -3.51 11.36
CA VAL A 39 2.06 -3.55 11.21
C VAL A 39 1.45 -2.22 11.61
N ALA A 40 1.89 -1.63 12.73
CA ALA A 40 1.42 -0.33 13.19
C ALA A 40 1.68 0.76 12.14
N GLY A 41 2.90 0.84 11.61
CA GLY A 41 3.24 1.77 10.54
C GLY A 41 2.36 1.60 9.31
N VAL A 42 2.30 0.39 8.74
CA VAL A 42 1.48 0.14 7.54
C VAL A 42 0.01 0.48 7.79
N LEU A 43 -0.53 0.09 8.95
CA LEU A 43 -1.90 0.41 9.32
C LEU A 43 -2.12 1.92 9.36
N THR A 44 -1.27 2.67 10.08
CA THR A 44 -1.37 4.14 10.16
C THR A 44 -1.30 4.80 8.79
N GLY A 45 -0.37 4.37 7.93
CA GLY A 45 -0.24 4.92 6.58
C GLY A 45 -1.44 4.63 5.68
N VAL A 46 -1.91 3.39 5.67
CA VAL A 46 -3.01 2.96 4.79
C VAL A 46 -4.37 3.49 5.27
N SER A 47 -4.61 3.52 6.59
CA SER A 47 -5.87 4.00 7.16
C SER A 47 -6.18 5.45 6.77
N GLY A 48 -5.17 6.33 6.68
CA GLY A 48 -5.36 7.70 6.22
C GLY A 48 -5.84 7.78 4.76
N GLY A 49 -5.24 6.97 3.88
CA GLY A 49 -5.68 6.84 2.48
C GLY A 49 -7.10 6.29 2.36
N ILE A 50 -7.43 5.24 3.13
CA ILE A 50 -8.78 4.67 3.18
C ILE A 50 -9.81 5.72 3.62
N LEU A 51 -9.54 6.42 4.73
CA LEU A 51 -10.49 7.38 5.28
C LEU A 51 -10.76 8.52 4.29
N ARG A 52 -9.71 9.03 3.63
CA ARG A 52 -9.83 10.05 2.60
C ARG A 52 -10.69 9.57 1.42
N ASP A 53 -10.43 8.36 0.94
CA ASP A 53 -11.16 7.82 -0.21
C ASP A 53 -12.66 7.60 0.13
N ILE A 54 -12.96 7.12 1.34
CA ILE A 54 -14.35 6.99 1.86
C ILE A 54 -15.04 8.36 1.94
N LEU A 55 -14.37 9.37 2.50
CA LEU A 55 -14.93 10.72 2.60
C LEU A 55 -15.19 11.36 1.23
N CYS A 56 -14.42 10.96 0.20
CA CYS A 56 -14.66 11.33 -1.19
C CYS A 56 -15.71 10.46 -1.90
N ASN A 57 -16.36 9.53 -1.19
CA ASN A 57 -17.31 8.56 -1.73
C ASN A 57 -16.72 7.71 -2.89
N ASP A 58 -15.43 7.40 -2.78
CA ASP A 58 -14.69 6.61 -3.75
C ASP A 58 -14.23 5.29 -3.13
N VAL A 59 -14.14 4.22 -3.95
CA VAL A 59 -13.60 2.94 -3.46
C VAL A 59 -12.11 3.12 -3.12
N PRO A 60 -11.67 2.77 -1.89
CA PRO A 60 -10.30 2.98 -1.46
C PRO A 60 -9.25 2.37 -2.38
N LEU A 61 -8.16 3.10 -2.59
CA LEU A 61 -7.04 2.68 -3.46
C LEU A 61 -6.42 1.37 -3.00
N VAL A 62 -6.44 1.09 -1.69
CA VAL A 62 -5.93 -0.17 -1.12
C VAL A 62 -6.67 -1.40 -1.68
N PHE A 63 -7.97 -1.27 -1.97
CA PHE A 63 -8.76 -2.36 -2.52
C PHE A 63 -8.69 -2.45 -4.05
N ARG A 64 -8.35 -1.33 -4.73
CA ARG A 64 -8.23 -1.32 -6.20
C ARG A 64 -6.86 -1.74 -6.71
N ARG A 65 -5.80 -1.47 -5.95
CA ARG A 65 -4.41 -1.62 -6.37
C ARG A 65 -3.65 -2.42 -5.31
N GLU A 66 -3.42 -3.70 -5.57
CA GLU A 66 -2.77 -4.62 -4.62
C GLU A 66 -1.35 -4.14 -4.21
N LEU A 67 -0.66 -3.39 -5.06
CA LEU A 67 0.63 -2.78 -4.74
C LEU A 67 0.56 -1.62 -3.73
N TYR A 68 -0.63 -1.18 -3.29
CA TYR A 68 -0.79 -0.16 -2.26
C TYR A 68 -0.14 -0.55 -0.94
N ALA A 69 -0.68 -1.59 -0.31
CA ALA A 69 -0.17 -2.11 0.94
C ALA A 69 1.24 -2.70 0.77
N SER A 70 1.52 -3.36 -0.37
CA SER A 70 2.84 -3.97 -0.61
C SER A 70 3.98 -2.95 -0.58
N ILE A 71 3.81 -1.78 -1.20
CA ILE A 71 4.87 -0.75 -1.21
C ILE A 71 5.07 -0.15 0.18
N ALA A 72 3.99 0.07 0.95
CA ALA A 72 4.13 0.50 2.34
C ALA A 72 4.91 -0.52 3.17
N PHE A 73 4.60 -1.81 3.00
CA PHE A 73 5.31 -2.90 3.67
C PHE A 73 6.79 -2.99 3.27
N VAL A 74 7.11 -2.88 1.98
CA VAL A 74 8.50 -2.85 1.49
C VAL A 74 9.25 -1.64 2.05
N SER A 75 8.59 -0.49 2.17
CA SER A 75 9.21 0.72 2.72
C SER A 75 9.55 0.56 4.20
N VAL A 76 8.71 -0.13 4.98
CA VAL A 76 9.00 -0.47 6.38
C VAL A 76 10.18 -1.43 6.51
N ILE A 77 10.27 -2.43 5.64
CA ILE A 77 11.43 -3.35 5.62
C ILE A 77 12.71 -2.57 5.32
N PHE A 78 12.65 -1.64 4.36
CA PHE A 78 13.77 -0.78 4.02
C PHE A 78 14.17 0.12 5.20
N TYR A 79 13.19 0.75 5.88
CA TYR A 79 13.42 1.54 7.08
C TYR A 79 14.15 0.74 8.16
N TRP A 80 13.68 -0.47 8.43
CA TRP A 80 14.30 -1.35 9.44
C TRP A 80 15.71 -1.76 9.05
N LEU A 81 15.95 -2.07 7.78
CA LEU A 81 17.27 -2.44 7.29
C LEU A 81 18.25 -1.28 7.47
N CYS A 82 17.87 -0.06 7.10
CA CYS A 82 18.67 1.15 7.31
C CYS A 82 18.91 1.43 8.81
N SER A 83 17.90 1.25 9.66
CA SER A 83 18.04 1.39 11.10
C SER A 83 19.01 0.36 11.69
N HIS A 84 19.00 -0.89 11.18
CA HIS A 84 19.90 -1.94 11.62
C HIS A 84 21.38 -1.67 11.28
N TYR A 85 21.65 -1.01 10.15
CA TYR A 85 23.00 -0.58 9.77
C TYR A 85 23.54 0.63 10.58
N GLY A 86 22.77 1.13 11.56
CA GLY A 86 23.22 2.19 12.46
C GLY A 86 23.29 3.57 11.81
N LEU A 87 22.54 3.81 10.73
CA LEU A 87 22.38 5.16 10.17
C LEU A 87 21.69 6.07 11.19
N SER A 88 21.99 7.37 11.12
CA SER A 88 21.25 8.35 11.90
C SER A 88 19.76 8.31 11.55
N GLN A 89 18.92 8.59 12.55
CA GLN A 89 17.47 8.51 12.42
C GLN A 89 16.95 9.41 11.28
N ASP A 90 17.49 10.62 11.17
CA ASP A 90 17.12 11.57 10.11
C ASP A 90 17.45 11.04 8.71
N LEU A 91 18.63 10.42 8.53
CA LEU A 91 19.04 9.84 7.25
C LEU A 91 18.20 8.61 6.91
N THR A 92 17.84 7.80 7.90
CA THR A 92 16.98 6.62 7.73
C THR A 92 15.57 7.04 7.28
N ILE A 93 15.00 8.08 7.91
CA ILE A 93 13.70 8.63 7.54
C ILE A 93 13.75 9.19 6.11
N LEU A 94 14.74 10.03 5.81
CA LEU A 94 14.85 10.69 4.50
C LEU A 94 15.06 9.69 3.37
N SER A 95 15.96 8.71 3.55
CA SER A 95 16.22 7.66 2.56
C SER A 95 15.00 6.77 2.34
N THR A 96 14.29 6.38 3.41
CA THR A 96 13.06 5.59 3.31
C THR A 96 11.96 6.36 2.60
N LEU A 97 11.79 7.65 2.94
CA LEU A 97 10.78 8.49 2.32
C LEU A 97 11.01 8.60 0.80
N ILE A 98 12.25 8.89 0.39
CA ILE A 98 12.63 8.98 -1.02
C ILE A 98 12.40 7.63 -1.72
N PHE A 99 12.90 6.54 -1.12
CA PHE A 99 12.79 5.20 -1.69
C PHE A 99 11.32 4.76 -1.87
N GLY A 100 10.51 4.87 -0.80
CA GLY A 100 9.11 4.50 -0.83
C GLY A 100 8.28 5.38 -1.77
N PHE A 101 8.55 6.68 -1.79
CA PHE A 101 7.88 7.62 -2.69
C PHE A 101 8.24 7.36 -4.16
N SER A 102 9.51 7.11 -4.47
CA SER A 102 9.95 6.72 -5.82
C SER A 102 9.32 5.40 -6.27
N LEU A 103 9.29 4.39 -5.41
CA LEU A 103 8.59 3.12 -5.70
C LEU A 103 7.11 3.36 -6.02
N ARG A 104 6.46 4.23 -5.24
CA ARG A 104 5.05 4.59 -5.46
C ARG A 104 4.84 5.27 -6.82
N LEU A 105 5.68 6.24 -7.15
CA LEU A 105 5.64 6.96 -8.42
C LEU A 105 5.85 6.01 -9.60
N ILE A 106 6.81 5.10 -9.51
CA ILE A 106 7.07 4.07 -10.52
C ILE A 106 5.85 3.18 -10.69
N ALA A 107 5.25 2.70 -9.59
CA ALA A 107 4.05 1.86 -9.64
C ALA A 107 2.86 2.57 -10.31
N ILE A 108 2.66 3.85 -10.01
CA ILE A 108 1.60 4.67 -10.61
C ILE A 108 1.89 4.92 -12.10
N TYR A 109 3.13 5.25 -12.45
CA TYR A 109 3.53 5.58 -13.82
C TYR A 109 3.44 4.37 -14.77
N PHE A 110 3.94 3.22 -14.33
CA PHE A 110 3.85 1.97 -15.10
C PHE A 110 2.47 1.32 -15.03
N GLY A 111 1.56 1.88 -14.23
CA GLY A 111 0.22 1.34 -14.06
C GLY A 111 0.23 -0.09 -13.53
N LEU A 112 1.26 -0.49 -12.78
CA LEU A 112 1.42 -1.84 -12.27
C LEU A 112 0.17 -2.22 -11.43
N GLU A 113 -0.54 -3.24 -11.92
CA GLU A 113 -1.67 -3.89 -11.25
C GLU A 113 -1.30 -5.35 -11.08
N MET A 114 -1.63 -5.96 -9.95
CA MET A 114 -1.46 -7.40 -9.82
C MET A 114 -2.47 -8.12 -10.74
N PRO A 115 -2.07 -9.24 -11.35
CA PRO A 115 -2.93 -9.98 -12.26
C PRO A 115 -4.18 -10.47 -11.52
N LYS A 116 -5.34 -9.99 -11.96
CA LYS A 116 -6.63 -10.42 -11.39
C LYS A 116 -6.87 -11.86 -11.81
N PHE A 117 -6.95 -12.77 -10.85
CA PHE A 117 -7.40 -14.14 -11.10
C PHE A 117 -8.87 -14.09 -11.52
N ILE A 118 -9.12 -14.30 -12.82
CA ILE A 118 -10.47 -14.54 -13.33
C ILE A 118 -10.83 -15.96 -12.89
N TYR A 119 -11.68 -16.07 -11.88
CA TYR A 119 -12.35 -17.35 -11.60
C TYR A 119 -13.27 -17.60 -12.80
N LYS A 120 -12.93 -18.60 -13.61
CA LYS A 120 -13.84 -19.10 -14.63
C LYS A 120 -14.90 -19.84 -13.82
N ASP A 121 -16.07 -19.24 -13.65
CA ASP A 121 -17.22 -20.00 -13.19
C ASP A 121 -17.39 -21.15 -14.19
N ASP A 122 -17.33 -22.38 -13.69
CA ASP A 122 -17.54 -23.60 -14.46
C ASP A 122 -19.02 -23.67 -14.90
N ASP A 123 -19.37 -22.89 -15.93
CA ASP A 123 -20.62 -22.99 -16.68
C ASP A 123 -20.59 -24.25 -17.57
N GLU A 124 -20.43 -25.44 -17.00
CA GLU A 124 -20.39 -26.69 -17.80
C GLU A 124 -21.21 -27.87 -17.25
N HIS A 125 -22.19 -27.66 -16.35
CA HIS A 125 -23.07 -28.79 -15.92
C HIS A 125 -24.57 -28.54 -15.74
N SER A 126 -25.17 -27.51 -16.35
CA SER A 126 -26.64 -27.35 -16.36
C SER A 126 -27.28 -27.43 -17.75
N ALA A 127 -26.53 -27.81 -18.79
CA ALA A 127 -27.04 -28.00 -20.15
C ALA A 127 -26.89 -29.46 -20.62
N SER A 128 -27.51 -30.41 -19.92
CA SER A 128 -27.82 -31.72 -20.53
C SER A 128 -28.93 -32.46 -19.77
N SER A 129 -30.17 -32.19 -20.15
CA SER A 129 -31.22 -33.20 -20.34
C SER A 129 -32.49 -32.50 -20.84
N LYS A 130 -32.52 -32.21 -22.15
CA LYS A 130 -33.78 -32.28 -22.89
C LYS A 130 -33.97 -33.73 -23.33
N ASP A 131 -35.21 -34.19 -23.19
CA ASP A 131 -35.86 -35.33 -23.85
C ASP A 131 -35.45 -36.75 -23.44
N GLU A 132 -36.33 -37.44 -22.68
CA GLU A 132 -36.96 -38.73 -23.02
C GLU A 132 -37.53 -39.43 -21.76
N SER A 133 -38.87 -39.41 -21.62
CA SER A 133 -39.78 -40.52 -21.25
C SER A 133 -41.14 -40.00 -20.75
#